data_AF-A0A1C7HNJ6-F1
#
_entry.id   AF-A0A1C7HNJ6-F1
#
_cell.length_a   1.000
_cell.length_b   1.000
_cell.length_c   1.000
_cell.angle_alpha   90.00
_cell.angle_beta   90.00
_cell.angle_gamma   90.00
#
_symmetry.space_group_name_H-M   'P 1'
#
loop_
_entity.id
_entity.type
_entity.pdbx_description
1 polymer ?
#
loop_
_entity_poly.entity_id
_entity_poly.type
_entity_poly.pdbx_seq_one_letter_code
_entity_poly.pdbx_strand_id
1 'polypeptide(L)'
;MRLNQTLCIAGIWIINLNTLWFVKPLSQNLSHLGNALHMRWYLILWAASAALYFYVYTRKWMASLEYRNRLGWLVLSLSCLGMVFSVLLPYAPYVHATLSKWHTRLAMGSTILYVLLIFHILCELLTRDIAAFQKVAGPYAMLVVFELLLYLLNGGVSTLLEICFPMTMSLYLYTVNSSFSRRNRFSK
;
A
#
# COMPACT_ATOMS: atom_id res chain seq x y z
N MET A 1 -20.42 -4.01 8.60
CA MET A 1 -19.24 -3.16 8.30
C MET A 1 -17.89 -3.75 8.71
N ARG A 2 -17.67 -4.21 9.97
CA ARG A 2 -16.38 -4.84 10.35
C ARG A 2 -16.11 -6.16 9.63
N LEU A 3 -17.13 -7.00 9.47
CA LEU A 3 -17.02 -8.29 8.79
C LEU A 3 -16.48 -8.15 7.37
N ASN A 4 -17.03 -7.23 6.58
CA ASN A 4 -16.60 -6.97 5.20
C ASN A 4 -15.12 -6.55 5.14
N GLN A 5 -14.67 -5.72 6.08
CA GLN A 5 -13.27 -5.30 6.12
C GLN A 5 -12.32 -6.42 6.53
N THR A 6 -12.72 -7.27 7.48
CA THR A 6 -11.97 -8.47 7.85
C THR A 6 -11.83 -9.42 6.66
N LEU A 7 -12.91 -9.65 5.91
CA LEU A 7 -12.88 -10.48 4.69
C LEU A 7 -11.96 -9.89 3.61
N CYS A 8 -11.98 -8.56 3.42
CA CYS A 8 -11.07 -7.90 2.48
C CYS A 8 -9.59 -8.06 2.86
N ILE A 9 -9.25 -7.95 4.15
CA ILE A 9 -7.87 -8.17 4.61
C ILE A 9 -7.45 -9.61 4.38
N ALA A 10 -8.29 -10.57 4.79
CA ALA A 10 -8.03 -11.98 4.58
C ALA A 10 -7.79 -12.29 3.10
N GLY A 11 -8.63 -11.75 2.20
CA GLY A 11 -8.45 -11.89 0.76
C GLY A 11 -7.10 -11.35 0.26
N ILE A 12 -6.70 -10.16 0.69
CA ILE A 12 -5.42 -9.56 0.30
C ILE A 12 -4.24 -10.34 0.85
N TRP A 13 -4.33 -10.81 2.09
CA TRP A 13 -3.27 -11.61 2.70
C TRP A 13 -3.13 -12.96 2.00
N ILE A 14 -4.23 -13.61 1.63
CA ILE A 14 -4.20 -14.84 0.82
C ILE A 14 -3.52 -14.58 -0.53
N ILE A 15 -3.90 -13.51 -1.25
CA ILE A 15 -3.28 -13.16 -2.54
C ILE A 15 -1.78 -12.86 -2.35
N ASN A 16 -1.39 -12.11 -1.33
CA ASN A 16 0.00 -11.77 -1.06
C ASN A 16 0.83 -13.01 -0.68
N LEU A 17 0.38 -13.81 0.29
CA LEU A 17 1.09 -15.01 0.73
C LEU A 17 1.19 -16.06 -0.37
N ASN A 18 0.18 -16.15 -1.24
CA ASN A 18 0.20 -17.09 -2.36
C ASN A 18 1.31 -16.75 -3.39
N THR A 19 1.82 -15.52 -3.45
CA THR A 19 2.99 -15.20 -4.30
C THR A 19 4.27 -15.93 -3.87
N LEU A 20 4.40 -16.31 -2.59
CA LEU A 20 5.58 -16.99 -2.04
C LEU A 20 5.77 -18.41 -2.58
N TRP A 21 4.70 -19.03 -3.11
CA TRP A 21 4.79 -20.32 -3.80
C TRP A 21 5.51 -20.24 -5.14
N PHE A 22 5.57 -19.05 -5.74
CA PHE A 22 6.06 -18.85 -7.10
C PHE A 22 7.40 -18.12 -7.14
N VAL A 23 7.63 -17.19 -6.22
CA VAL A 23 8.76 -16.26 -6.28
C VAL A 23 9.56 -16.30 -4.98
N LYS A 24 10.89 -16.32 -5.11
CA LYS A 24 11.80 -16.34 -3.96
C LYS A 24 11.76 -14.97 -3.25
N PRO A 25 11.43 -14.91 -1.95
CA PRO A 25 11.13 -13.65 -1.27
C PRO A 25 12.32 -12.68 -1.19
N LEU A 26 13.55 -13.18 -1.04
CA LEU A 26 14.75 -12.35 -0.82
C LEU A 26 15.52 -12.03 -2.10
N SER A 27 15.44 -12.88 -3.13
CA SER A 27 16.31 -12.79 -4.31
C SER A 27 15.62 -12.26 -5.57
N GLN A 28 14.29 -12.11 -5.54
CA GLN A 28 13.49 -11.72 -6.69
C GLN A 28 12.51 -10.61 -6.29
N ASN A 29 11.87 -10.00 -7.28
CA ASN A 29 10.72 -9.11 -7.11
C ASN A 29 9.48 -9.73 -7.78
N LEU A 30 8.29 -9.24 -7.44
CA LEU A 30 7.01 -9.75 -7.94
C LEU A 30 6.86 -9.57 -9.44
N SER A 31 7.54 -8.59 -10.03
CA SER A 31 7.63 -8.47 -11.49
C SER A 31 8.21 -9.73 -12.15
N HIS A 32 8.92 -10.60 -11.42
CA HIS A 32 9.31 -11.93 -11.89
C HIS A 32 8.10 -12.81 -12.30
N LEU A 33 6.96 -12.71 -11.60
CA LEU A 33 5.72 -13.42 -11.95
C LEU A 33 5.28 -13.12 -13.39
N GLY A 34 5.24 -11.83 -13.73
CA GLY A 34 4.74 -11.36 -15.01
C GLY A 34 5.71 -11.55 -16.18
N ASN A 35 7.02 -11.57 -15.89
CA ASN A 35 8.05 -11.59 -16.94
C ASN A 35 8.63 -12.99 -17.18
N ALA A 36 8.98 -13.73 -16.12
CA ALA A 36 9.63 -15.02 -16.25
C ALA A 36 8.65 -16.20 -16.15
N LEU A 37 7.64 -16.09 -15.28
CA LEU A 37 6.64 -17.16 -15.07
C LEU A 37 5.42 -17.00 -15.98
N HIS A 38 5.36 -15.94 -16.79
CA HIS A 38 4.23 -15.60 -17.67
C HIS A 38 2.87 -15.48 -16.94
N MET A 39 2.87 -15.32 -15.61
CA MET A 39 1.68 -15.18 -14.76
C MET A 39 1.24 -13.72 -14.62
N ARG A 40 1.18 -12.98 -15.74
CA ARG A 40 0.86 -11.54 -15.74
C ARG A 40 -0.47 -11.21 -15.08
N TRP A 41 -1.48 -12.05 -15.32
CA TRP A 41 -2.81 -11.87 -14.71
C TRP A 41 -2.76 -11.90 -13.19
N TYR A 42 -1.91 -12.75 -12.61
CA TYR A 42 -1.76 -12.84 -11.17
C TYR A 42 -1.04 -11.62 -10.59
N LEU A 43 -0.03 -11.11 -11.29
CA LEU A 43 0.65 -9.86 -10.92
C LEU A 43 -0.32 -8.66 -10.95
N ILE A 44 -1.18 -8.57 -11.97
CA ILE A 44 -2.21 -7.53 -12.07
C ILE A 44 -3.23 -7.69 -10.95
N LEU A 45 -3.71 -8.91 -10.68
CA LEU A 45 -4.64 -9.19 -9.59
C LEU A 45 -4.07 -8.76 -8.24
N TRP A 46 -2.81 -9.11 -7.97
CA TRP A 46 -2.11 -8.70 -6.76
C TRP A 46 -2.07 -7.17 -6.62
N ALA A 47 -1.58 -6.45 -7.63
CA ALA A 47 -1.45 -5.00 -7.59
C ALA A 47 -2.82 -4.30 -7.47
N ALA A 48 -3.81 -4.75 -8.25
CA ALA A 48 -5.16 -4.21 -8.21
C ALA A 48 -5.84 -4.45 -6.86
N SER A 49 -5.67 -5.63 -6.27
CA SER A 49 -6.24 -5.95 -4.95
C SER A 49 -5.67 -5.06 -3.84
N ALA A 50 -4.34 -4.85 -3.82
CA ALA A 50 -3.68 -3.97 -2.86
C ALA A 50 -4.10 -2.51 -3.07
N ALA A 51 -4.02 -2.01 -4.30
CA ALA A 51 -4.37 -0.63 -4.64
C ALA A 51 -5.84 -0.31 -4.33
N LEU A 52 -6.77 -1.22 -4.62
CA LEU A 52 -8.19 -1.04 -4.33
C LEU A 52 -8.45 -0.94 -2.83
N TYR A 53 -7.80 -1.78 -2.02
CA TYR A 53 -7.94 -1.72 -0.57
C TYR A 53 -7.39 -0.43 0.00
N PHE A 54 -6.18 -0.05 -0.41
CA PHE A 54 -5.56 1.20 -0.04
C PHE A 54 -6.46 2.38 -0.37
N TYR A 55 -7.01 2.40 -1.58
CA TYR A 55 -7.95 3.43 -2.01
C TYR A 55 -9.18 3.46 -1.11
N VAL A 56 -9.91 2.36 -0.97
CA VAL A 56 -11.17 2.31 -0.22
C VAL A 56 -11.00 2.70 1.24
N TYR A 57 -10.01 2.12 1.94
CA TYR A 57 -9.88 2.30 3.39
C TYR A 57 -9.15 3.57 3.79
N THR A 58 -8.25 4.09 2.96
CA THR A 58 -7.70 5.43 3.17
C THR A 58 -8.76 6.49 2.90
N ARG A 59 -9.55 6.34 1.83
CA ARG A 59 -10.68 7.23 1.54
C ARG A 59 -11.69 7.27 2.69
N LYS A 60 -12.01 6.11 3.26
CA LYS A 60 -12.89 6.01 4.44
C LYS A 60 -12.31 6.71 5.66
N TRP A 61 -11.00 6.57 5.89
CA TRP A 61 -10.33 7.27 6.98
C TRP A 61 -10.33 8.79 6.76
N MET A 62 -9.96 9.27 5.57
CA MET A 62 -10.00 10.69 5.20
C MET A 62 -11.42 11.28 5.38
N ALA A 63 -12.46 10.56 4.96
CA ALA A 63 -13.84 10.97 5.17
C ALA A 63 -14.20 11.06 6.66
N SER A 64 -13.76 10.10 7.49
CA SER A 64 -14.02 10.11 8.93
C SER A 64 -13.34 11.26 9.69
N LEU A 65 -12.27 11.82 9.12
CA LEU A 65 -11.55 12.98 9.65
C LEU A 65 -12.08 14.32 9.10
N GLU A 66 -13.10 14.29 8.24
CA GLU A 66 -13.53 15.46 7.46
C GLU A 66 -12.34 16.15 6.77
N TYR A 67 -11.51 15.34 6.11
CA TYR A 67 -10.28 15.78 5.47
C TYR A 67 -10.59 16.71 4.30
N ARG A 68 -10.18 17.98 4.41
CA ARG A 68 -10.62 19.06 3.50
C ARG A 68 -9.72 19.24 2.27
N ASN A 69 -8.47 18.77 2.32
CA ASN A 69 -7.49 19.05 1.29
C ASN A 69 -7.75 18.25 -0.01
N ARG A 70 -8.29 18.92 -1.05
CA ARG A 70 -8.61 18.31 -2.35
C ARG A 70 -7.39 17.66 -3.02
N LEU A 71 -6.19 18.22 -2.84
CA LEU A 71 -4.97 17.64 -3.41
C LEU A 71 -4.69 16.26 -2.80
N GLY A 72 -4.95 16.05 -1.51
CA GLY A 72 -4.78 14.74 -0.89
C GLY A 72 -5.68 13.66 -1.50
N TRP A 73 -6.92 14.02 -1.85
CA TRP A 73 -7.84 13.10 -2.54
C TRP A 73 -7.36 12.74 -3.96
N LEU A 74 -6.78 13.72 -4.67
CA LEU A 74 -6.16 13.49 -5.97
C LEU A 74 -4.93 12.60 -5.85
N VAL A 75 -4.04 12.88 -4.90
CA VAL A 75 -2.83 12.07 -4.63
C VAL A 75 -3.20 10.63 -4.28
N LEU A 76 -4.27 10.40 -3.51
CA LEU A 76 -4.77 9.05 -3.24
C LEU A 76 -5.13 8.31 -4.54
N SER A 77 -5.86 8.99 -5.41
CA SER A 77 -6.29 8.40 -6.69
C SER A 77 -5.10 8.11 -7.59
N LEU A 78 -4.18 9.07 -7.74
CA LEU A 78 -3.00 8.95 -8.59
C LEU A 78 -2.02 7.88 -8.09
N SER A 79 -1.82 7.78 -6.77
CA SER A 79 -0.94 6.77 -6.19
C SER A 79 -1.50 5.36 -6.41
N CYS A 80 -2.76 5.11 -6.08
CA CYS A 80 -3.40 3.80 -6.29
C CYS A 80 -3.46 3.43 -7.77
N LEU A 81 -3.82 4.35 -8.66
CA LEU A 81 -3.83 4.09 -10.11
C LEU A 81 -2.42 3.81 -10.63
N GLY A 82 -1.43 4.60 -10.22
CA GLY A 82 -0.05 4.42 -10.66
C GLY A 82 0.56 3.09 -10.19
N MET A 83 0.19 2.58 -9.00
CA MET A 83 0.55 1.22 -8.57
C MET A 83 0.06 0.16 -9.57
N VAL A 84 -1.20 0.24 -10.00
CA VAL A 84 -1.77 -0.69 -10.98
C VAL A 84 -1.16 -0.50 -12.38
N PHE A 85 -1.01 0.74 -12.83
CA PHE A 85 -0.40 1.01 -14.15
C PHE A 85 1.06 0.58 -14.21
N SER A 86 1.79 0.65 -13.09
CA SER A 86 3.18 0.20 -13.06
C SER A 86 3.32 -1.27 -13.49
N VAL A 87 2.47 -2.16 -12.99
CA VAL A 87 2.55 -3.61 -13.30
C VAL A 87 2.04 -3.98 -14.69
N LEU A 88 1.32 -3.07 -15.37
CA LEU A 88 0.95 -3.24 -16.78
C LEU A 88 2.14 -2.99 -17.71
N LEU A 89 3.12 -2.20 -17.26
CA LEU A 89 4.36 -2.00 -18.01
C LEU A 89 5.27 -3.22 -17.86
N PRO A 90 5.84 -3.72 -18.97
CA PRO A 90 6.76 -4.85 -18.92
C PRO A 90 8.05 -4.46 -18.19
N TYR A 91 8.52 -5.35 -17.33
CA TYR A 91 9.79 -5.19 -16.60
C TYR A 91 10.82 -6.20 -17.12
N ALA A 92 11.41 -5.87 -18.26
CA ALA A 92 12.43 -6.64 -18.94
C ALA A 92 13.60 -5.71 -19.30
N PRO A 93 14.50 -5.37 -18.35
CA PRO A 93 15.49 -4.32 -18.53
C PRO A 93 16.44 -4.56 -19.71
N TYR A 94 16.69 -5.81 -20.07
CA TYR A 94 17.57 -6.22 -21.18
C TYR A 94 16.88 -6.21 -22.55
N VAL A 95 15.55 -6.18 -22.61
CA VAL A 95 14.78 -6.22 -23.87
C VAL A 95 14.03 -4.90 -24.11
N HIS A 96 13.45 -4.34 -23.05
CA HIS A 96 12.66 -3.11 -23.06
C HIS A 96 13.15 -2.15 -21.96
N ALA A 97 14.38 -1.64 -22.12
CA ALA A 97 15.05 -0.81 -21.12
C ALA A 97 14.24 0.44 -20.71
N THR A 98 13.63 1.14 -21.68
CA THR A 98 12.86 2.37 -21.41
C THR A 98 11.57 2.08 -20.65
N LEU A 99 10.81 1.06 -21.04
CA LEU A 99 9.57 0.67 -20.36
C LEU A 99 9.85 0.15 -18.94
N SER A 100 10.94 -0.60 -18.77
CA SER A 100 11.37 -1.11 -17.46
C SER A 100 11.74 0.03 -16.52
N LYS A 101 12.40 1.09 -17.02
CA LYS A 101 12.66 2.31 -16.23
C LYS A 101 11.37 3.00 -15.80
N TRP A 102 10.39 3.12 -16.69
CA TRP A 102 9.09 3.72 -16.36
C TRP A 102 8.28 2.86 -15.38
N HIS A 103 8.31 1.53 -15.52
CA HIS A 103 7.75 0.58 -14.56
C HIS A 103 8.28 0.87 -13.16
N THR A 104 9.61 0.89 -12.98
CA THR A 104 10.23 1.13 -11.67
C THR A 104 9.91 2.53 -11.14
N ARG A 105 9.98 3.57 -11.98
CA ARG A 105 9.67 4.95 -11.58
C ARG A 105 8.22 5.11 -11.13
N LEU A 106 7.27 4.51 -11.85
CA LEU A 106 5.86 4.54 -11.46
C LEU A 106 5.62 3.73 -10.18
N ALA A 107 6.17 2.52 -10.07
CA ALA A 107 6.00 1.68 -8.89
C ALA A 107 6.55 2.37 -7.62
N MET A 108 7.79 2.87 -7.67
CA MET A 108 8.40 3.59 -6.54
C MET A 108 7.70 4.92 -6.28
N GLY A 109 7.46 5.72 -7.33
CA GLY A 109 6.85 7.04 -7.23
C GLY A 109 5.45 6.97 -6.62
N SER A 110 4.62 6.04 -7.07
CA SER A 110 3.27 5.82 -6.52
C SER A 110 3.29 5.39 -5.07
N THR A 111 4.21 4.49 -4.69
CA THR A 111 4.37 4.06 -3.29
C THR A 111 4.85 5.21 -2.40
N ILE A 112 5.85 5.98 -2.84
CA ILE A 112 6.34 7.16 -2.11
C ILE A 112 5.23 8.20 -1.95
N LEU A 113 4.49 8.53 -3.02
CA LEU A 113 3.37 9.46 -2.96
C LEU A 113 2.30 8.99 -1.97
N TYR A 114 2.00 7.70 -1.94
CA TYR A 114 1.04 7.14 -1.01
C TYR A 114 1.52 7.22 0.44
N VAL A 115 2.79 6.89 0.71
CA VAL A 115 3.41 7.04 2.02
C VAL A 115 3.33 8.50 2.47
N LEU A 116 3.76 9.45 1.62
CA LEU A 116 3.70 10.87 1.93
C LEU A 116 2.27 11.39 2.18
N LEU A 117 1.28 10.86 1.47
CA LEU A 117 -0.13 11.18 1.73
C LEU A 117 -0.54 10.76 3.15
N ILE A 118 -0.19 9.55 3.59
CA ILE A 118 -0.52 9.07 4.94
C ILE A 118 0.20 9.94 5.99
N PHE A 119 1.47 10.26 5.76
CA PHE A 119 2.20 11.18 6.62
C PHE A 119 1.54 12.56 6.71
N HIS A 120 1.06 13.10 5.59
CA HIS A 120 0.33 14.36 5.58
C HIS A 120 -0.99 14.28 6.36
N ILE A 121 -1.76 13.20 6.21
CA ILE A 121 -2.98 12.96 7.00
C ILE A 121 -2.65 12.93 8.51
N LEU A 122 -1.52 12.32 8.89
CA LEU A 122 -1.05 12.31 10.28
C LEU A 122 -0.66 13.71 10.78
N CYS A 123 -0.01 14.53 9.95
CA CYS A 123 0.30 15.92 10.30
C CYS A 123 -0.98 16.75 10.50
N GLU A 124 -2.00 16.55 9.67
CA GLU A 124 -3.31 17.19 9.87
C GLU A 124 -4.03 16.66 11.12
N LEU A 125 -3.84 15.38 11.45
CA LEU A 125 -4.38 14.81 12.68
C LEU A 125 -3.67 15.36 13.93
N LEU A 126 -2.36 15.61 13.86
CA LEU A 126 -1.58 16.20 14.96
C LEU A 126 -2.12 17.58 15.36
N THR A 127 -2.53 18.40 14.39
CA THR A 127 -3.05 19.75 14.65
C THR A 127 -4.51 19.75 15.14
N ARG A 128 -5.28 18.71 14.81
CA ARG A 128 -6.71 18.61 15.17
C ARG A 128 -6.98 17.79 16.42
N ASP A 129 -6.23 16.71 16.63
CA ASP A 129 -6.51 15.70 17.66
C ASP A 129 -5.25 14.90 18.03
N ILE A 130 -4.50 15.44 19.00
CA ILE A 130 -3.24 14.86 19.45
C ILE A 130 -3.40 13.45 20.05
N ALA A 131 -4.51 13.17 20.73
CA ALA A 131 -4.77 11.86 21.33
C ALA A 131 -4.98 10.80 20.25
N ALA A 132 -5.72 11.14 19.19
CA ALA A 132 -5.84 10.26 18.02
C ALA A 132 -4.49 10.08 17.32
N PHE A 133 -3.73 11.16 17.12
CA PHE A 133 -2.42 11.13 16.50
C PHE A 133 -1.46 10.18 17.22
N GLN A 134 -1.29 10.31 18.54
CA GLN A 134 -0.42 9.45 19.33
C GLN A 134 -0.73 7.96 19.16
N LYS A 135 -2.02 7.64 18.97
CA LYS A 135 -2.49 6.26 18.82
C LYS A 135 -2.16 5.65 17.46
N VAL A 136 -2.08 6.46 16.40
CA VAL A 136 -1.91 5.97 15.01
C VAL A 136 -0.53 6.26 14.43
N ALA A 137 0.17 7.29 14.91
CA ALA A 137 1.47 7.69 14.37
C ALA A 137 2.58 6.66 14.64
N GLY A 138 2.62 6.09 15.85
CA GLY A 138 3.61 5.07 16.23
C GLY A 138 3.58 3.83 15.32
N PRO A 139 2.43 3.15 15.16
CA PRO A 139 2.30 2.02 14.25
C PRO A 139 2.69 2.34 12.80
N TYR A 140 2.34 3.54 12.31
CA TYR A 140 2.73 3.97 10.97
C TYR A 140 4.23 4.21 10.84
N ALA A 141 4.86 4.88 11.81
CA ALA A 141 6.30 5.11 11.82
C ALA A 141 7.07 3.78 11.86
N MET A 142 6.61 2.82 12.67
CA MET A 142 7.19 1.48 12.73
C MET A 142 7.10 0.77 11.38
N LEU A 143 5.94 0.85 10.70
CA LEU A 143 5.77 0.31 9.35
C LEU A 143 6.78 0.92 8.37
N VAL A 144 6.86 2.25 8.29
CA VAL A 144 7.78 2.93 7.35
C VAL A 144 9.24 2.58 7.64
N VAL A 145 9.66 2.60 8.91
CA VAL A 145 11.03 2.23 9.31
C VAL A 145 11.33 0.79 8.96
N PHE A 146 10.41 -0.14 9.24
CA PHE A 146 10.58 -1.56 8.91
C PHE A 146 10.72 -1.78 7.40
N GLU A 147 9.88 -1.15 6.58
CA GLU A 147 9.96 -1.26 5.12
C GLU A 147 11.25 -0.64 4.55
N LEU A 148 11.70 0.49 5.09
CA LEU A 148 12.99 1.09 4.72
C LEU A 148 14.16 0.17 5.08
N LEU A 149 14.13 -0.47 6.25
CA LEU A 149 15.15 -1.46 6.64
C LEU A 149 15.14 -2.66 5.70
N LEU A 150 13.97 -3.20 5.34
CA LEU A 150 13.87 -4.28 4.36
C LEU A 150 14.42 -3.87 2.99
N TYR A 151 14.17 -2.63 2.56
CA TYR A 151 14.70 -2.10 1.30
C TYR A 151 16.23 -2.04 1.32
N LEU A 152 16.80 -1.50 2.39
CA LEU A 152 18.25 -1.36 2.56
C LEU A 152 18.95 -2.72 2.66
N LEU A 153 18.41 -3.65 3.45
CA LEU A 153 18.98 -4.98 3.67
C LEU A 153 19.00 -5.82 2.39
N ASN A 154 17.98 -5.69 1.53
CA ASN A 154 17.91 -6.42 0.26
C ASN A 154 18.60 -5.68 -0.91
N GLY A 155 19.13 -4.47 -0.68
CA GLY A 155 19.75 -3.65 -1.73
C GLY A 155 18.77 -3.15 -2.80
N GLY A 156 17.46 -3.19 -2.54
CA GLY A 156 16.43 -2.81 -3.50
C GLY A 156 15.05 -3.38 -3.17
N VAL A 157 14.14 -3.30 -4.16
CA VAL A 157 12.78 -3.84 -4.06
C VAL A 157 12.82 -5.36 -4.24
N SER A 158 12.49 -6.09 -3.17
CA SER A 158 12.35 -7.55 -3.16
C SER A 158 10.88 -7.95 -3.03
N THR A 159 10.56 -9.19 -3.37
CA THR A 159 9.23 -9.79 -3.19
C THR A 159 8.81 -9.76 -1.73
N LEU A 160 9.74 -9.96 -0.79
CA LEU A 160 9.46 -9.82 0.64
C LEU A 160 8.93 -8.42 0.96
N LEU A 161 9.62 -7.37 0.49
CA LEU A 161 9.19 -5.98 0.68
C LEU A 161 7.83 -5.72 0.02
N GLU A 162 7.65 -6.17 -1.22
CA GLU A 162 6.40 -5.95 -1.96
C GLU A 162 5.20 -6.68 -1.35
N ILE A 163 5.39 -7.77 -0.60
CA ILE A 163 4.32 -8.46 0.14
C ILE A 163 4.13 -7.85 1.52
N CYS A 164 5.23 -7.55 2.23
CA CYS A 164 5.20 -6.94 3.56
C CYS A 164 4.42 -5.64 3.55
N PHE A 165 4.66 -4.75 2.59
CA PHE A 165 4.02 -3.44 2.57
C PHE A 165 2.48 -3.51 2.45
N PRO A 166 1.87 -4.20 1.46
CA PRO A 166 0.42 -4.42 1.41
C PRO A 166 -0.17 -5.08 2.64
N MET A 167 0.51 -6.07 3.23
CA MET A 167 0.02 -6.76 4.41
C MET A 167 0.03 -5.87 5.66
N THR A 168 1.14 -5.20 5.93
CA THR A 168 1.30 -4.32 7.09
C THR A 168 0.42 -3.07 6.96
N MET A 169 0.35 -2.48 5.76
CA MET A 169 -0.46 -1.29 5.51
C MET A 169 -1.96 -1.58 5.54
N SER A 170 -2.39 -2.76 5.06
CA SER A 170 -3.80 -3.17 5.18
C SER A 170 -4.20 -3.38 6.65
N LEU A 171 -3.32 -3.95 7.47
CA LEU A 171 -3.52 -4.08 8.91
C LEU A 171 -3.54 -2.70 9.60
N TYR A 172 -2.65 -1.80 9.23
CA TYR A 172 -2.65 -0.42 9.73
C TYR A 172 -3.99 0.28 9.43
N LEU A 173 -4.46 0.24 8.19
CA LEU A 173 -5.73 0.85 7.82
C LEU A 173 -6.92 0.20 8.54
N TYR A 174 -6.84 -1.09 8.85
CA TYR A 174 -7.84 -1.77 9.68
C TYR A 174 -7.92 -1.24 11.10
N THR A 175 -6.77 -1.14 11.78
CA THR A 175 -6.73 -0.69 13.18
C THR A 175 -7.17 0.77 13.28
N VAL A 176 -6.77 1.61 12.33
CA VAL A 176 -7.17 3.01 12.25
C VAL A 176 -8.67 3.13 12.01
N ASN A 177 -9.21 2.55 10.93
CA ASN A 177 -10.64 2.67 10.60
C ASN A 177 -11.54 2.08 11.70
N SER A 178 -11.11 0.99 12.35
CA SER A 178 -11.86 0.38 13.44
C SER A 178 -11.86 1.25 14.71
N SER A 179 -10.78 1.98 14.97
CA SER A 179 -10.66 2.93 16.10
C SER A 179 -11.56 4.14 15.91
N PHE A 180 -11.51 4.80 14.75
CA PHE A 180 -12.35 5.96 14.45
C PHE A 180 -13.85 5.60 14.35
N SER A 181 -14.18 4.42 13.82
CA SER A 181 -15.56 3.92 13.80
C SER A 181 -16.15 3.68 15.20
N ARG A 182 -15.31 3.39 16.22
CA ARG A 182 -15.78 3.29 17.62
C ARG A 182 -16.03 4.68 18.18
N ARG A 183 -15.10 5.61 17.98
CA ARG A 183 -15.18 6.98 18.51
C ARG A 183 -16.45 7.71 18.06
N ASN A 184 -16.79 7.65 16.77
CA ASN A 184 -18.00 8.29 16.24
C ASN A 184 -19.31 7.67 16.74
N ARG A 185 -19.26 6.47 17.34
CA ARG A 185 -20.44 5.79 17.90
C ARG A 185 -20.71 6.19 19.35
N PHE A 186 -19.70 6.69 20.07
CA PHE A 186 -19.83 7.17 21.45
C PHE A 186 -19.96 8.70 21.55
N SER A 187 -19.87 9.40 20.42
CA SER A 187 -20.05 10.86 20.32
C SER A 187 -21.45 11.27 19.84
N LYS A 188 -22.37 10.30 19.69
CA LYS A 188 -23.80 10.48 19.41
C LYS A 188 -24.58 9.91 20.59
#